data_AF-A0A7S3SLB8-F1
#
_entry.id   AF-A0A7S3SLB8-F1
#
_cell.length_a   1.000
_cell.length_b   1.000
_cell.length_c   1.000
_cell.angle_alpha   90.00
_cell.angle_beta   90.00
_cell.angle_gamma   90.00
#
_symmetry.space_group_name_H-M   'P 1'
#
loop_
_entity.id
_entity.type
_entity.pdbx_description
1 polymer ?
#
loop_
_entity_poly.entity_id
_entity_poly.type
_entity_poly.pdbx_seq_one_letter_code
_entity_poly.pdbx_strand_id
1 'polypeptide(L)'
;LHHTVCSTPRSSNYRCALAEERIESAKAGGVSLLAGSLSSVPLALVSPQAFGAQWELAHDGLAVMLLLFGVVYRYAVREDDNDMLKQGVVGAFAVTRALAELRASPECTALPLSCGSPLGDA
;
A
#
# COMPACT_ATOMS: atom_id res chain seq x y z
N LEU A 1 3.08 8.36 26.17
CA LEU A 1 3.45 9.75 25.84
C LEU A 1 2.95 10.05 24.43
N HIS A 2 1.81 10.75 24.24
CA HIS A 2 1.48 11.52 23.02
C HIS A 2 0.08 12.18 23.18
N HIS A 3 -0.08 13.12 24.12
CA HIS A 3 -1.32 13.90 24.24
C HIS A 3 -1.03 15.32 24.72
N THR A 4 -0.40 16.14 23.86
CA THR A 4 -0.22 17.59 24.16
C THR A 4 -0.02 18.40 22.88
N VAL A 5 -0.93 18.36 21.91
CA VAL A 5 -0.89 19.40 20.85
C VAL A 5 -2.28 19.66 20.27
N CYS A 6 -3.11 20.46 20.94
CA CYS A 6 -3.83 21.52 20.22
C CYS A 6 -4.52 22.46 21.23
N SER A 7 -3.91 23.62 21.51
CA SER A 7 -4.54 24.73 22.24
C SER A 7 -4.52 25.98 21.35
N THR A 8 -5.70 26.31 20.78
CA THR A 8 -6.12 27.51 19.98
C THR A 8 -5.31 27.81 18.69
N PRO A 9 -5.76 28.61 17.67
CA PRO A 9 -7.06 29.17 17.26
C PRO A 9 -7.72 28.42 16.06
N ARG A 10 -8.86 28.89 15.52
CA ARG A 10 -9.75 28.18 14.56
C ARG A 10 -9.07 27.57 13.32
N SER A 11 -8.05 28.21 12.73
CA SER A 11 -7.31 27.66 11.57
C SER A 11 -6.34 26.53 11.94
N SER A 12 -5.80 26.54 13.17
CA SER A 12 -4.94 25.48 13.71
C SER A 12 -5.73 24.21 13.97
N ASN A 13 -6.98 24.34 14.44
CA ASN A 13 -7.87 23.22 14.72
C ASN A 13 -8.11 22.34 13.47
N TYR A 14 -8.32 22.93 12.28
CA TYR A 14 -8.50 22.17 11.03
C TYR A 14 -7.23 21.40 10.62
N ARG A 15 -6.05 21.97 10.86
CA ARG A 15 -4.76 21.33 10.54
C ARG A 15 -4.47 20.17 11.50
N CYS A 16 -4.75 20.34 12.79
CA CYS A 16 -4.68 19.25 13.78
C CYS A 16 -5.65 18.12 13.42
N ALA A 17 -6.92 18.45 13.14
CA ALA A 17 -7.92 17.45 12.76
C ALA A 17 -7.52 16.68 11.49
N LEU A 18 -7.01 17.37 10.47
CA LEU A 18 -6.50 16.71 9.26
C LEU A 18 -5.29 15.82 9.54
N ALA A 19 -4.39 16.22 10.43
CA ALA A 19 -3.22 15.43 10.80
C ALA A 19 -3.64 14.13 11.51
N GLU A 20 -4.63 14.19 12.40
CA GLU A 20 -5.21 13.02 13.05
C GLU A 20 -5.83 12.06 12.03
N GLU A 21 -6.65 12.57 11.10
CA GLU A 21 -7.25 11.74 10.03
C GLU A 21 -6.20 11.05 9.15
N ARG A 22 -5.06 11.71 8.90
CA ARG A 22 -3.94 11.13 8.13
C ARG A 22 -3.27 9.98 8.88
N ILE A 23 -3.01 10.15 10.18
CA ILE A 23 -2.38 9.11 11.01
C ILE A 23 -3.31 7.90 11.12
N GLU A 24 -4.59 8.16 11.33
CA GLU A 24 -5.61 7.15 11.45
C GLU A 24 -5.81 6.34 10.14
N SER A 25 -5.69 6.99 8.98
CA SER A 25 -5.69 6.32 7.68
C SER A 25 -4.40 5.53 7.43
N ALA A 26 -3.25 6.06 7.85
CA ALA A 26 -1.97 5.35 7.78
C ALA A 26 -1.98 4.07 8.63
N LYS A 27 -2.60 4.11 9.82
CA LYS A 27 -2.80 2.93 10.66
C LYS A 27 -3.68 1.88 9.98
N ALA A 28 -4.78 2.28 9.35
CA ALA A 28 -5.64 1.38 8.60
C ALA A 28 -4.86 0.69 7.45
N GLY A 29 -4.08 1.47 6.70
CA GLY A 29 -3.15 0.95 5.69
C GLY A 29 -2.15 -0.05 6.29
N GLY A 30 -1.50 0.29 7.39
CA GLY A 30 -0.54 -0.58 8.06
C GLY A 30 -1.13 -1.92 8.50
N VAL A 31 -2.33 -1.90 9.11
CA VAL A 31 -3.02 -3.14 9.53
C VAL A 31 -3.37 -4.01 8.33
N SER A 32 -3.85 -3.41 7.24
CA SER A 32 -4.21 -4.15 6.03
C SER A 32 -2.99 -4.78 5.33
N LEU A 33 -1.87 -4.06 5.26
CA LEU A 33 -0.60 -4.59 4.74
C LEU A 33 -0.16 -5.79 5.56
N LEU A 34 -0.06 -5.65 6.89
CA LEU A 34 0.45 -6.73 7.73
C LEU A 34 -0.47 -7.95 7.70
N ALA A 35 -1.78 -7.76 7.83
CA ALA A 35 -2.74 -8.85 7.83
C ALA A 35 -2.76 -9.58 6.47
N GLY A 36 -2.81 -8.83 5.36
CA GLY A 36 -2.86 -9.42 4.03
C GLY A 36 -1.52 -10.07 3.61
N SER A 37 -0.38 -9.46 3.93
CA SER A 37 0.94 -10.06 3.66
C SER A 37 1.11 -11.38 4.40
N LEU A 38 0.74 -11.43 5.69
CA LEU A 38 0.76 -12.69 6.47
C LEU A 38 -0.21 -13.72 5.91
N SER A 39 -1.38 -13.30 5.43
CA SER A 39 -2.35 -14.20 4.78
C SER A 39 -1.83 -14.81 3.49
N SER A 40 -0.82 -14.22 2.84
CA SER A 40 -0.23 -14.76 1.60
C SER A 40 0.85 -15.84 1.86
N VAL A 41 1.32 -16.00 3.10
CA VAL A 41 2.37 -16.96 3.46
C VAL A 41 1.98 -18.42 3.17
N PRO A 42 0.78 -18.91 3.53
CA PRO A 42 0.39 -20.30 3.22
C PRO A 42 0.42 -20.59 1.72
N LEU A 43 0.06 -19.62 0.88
CA LEU A 43 0.10 -19.75 -0.57
C LEU A 43 1.54 -19.89 -1.09
N ALA A 44 2.49 -19.16 -0.50
CA ALA A 44 3.90 -19.29 -0.83
C ALA A 44 4.42 -20.70 -0.51
N LEU A 45 4.01 -21.31 0.61
CA LEU A 45 4.51 -22.62 1.03
C LEU A 45 4.07 -23.79 0.13
N VAL A 46 2.95 -23.63 -0.59
CA VAL A 46 2.41 -24.68 -1.48
C VAL A 46 2.74 -24.46 -2.95
N SER A 47 3.34 -23.32 -3.30
CA SER A 47 3.67 -22.96 -4.68
C SER A 47 5.04 -23.51 -5.07
N PRO A 48 5.16 -24.26 -6.18
CA PRO A 48 6.46 -24.72 -6.67
C PRO A 48 7.35 -23.58 -7.20
N GLN A 49 6.80 -22.38 -7.43
CA GLN A 49 7.52 -21.18 -7.83
C GLN A 49 7.77 -20.22 -6.65
N ALA A 50 7.69 -20.71 -5.42
CA ALA A 50 7.95 -19.92 -4.23
C ALA A 50 9.37 -19.35 -4.20
N PHE A 51 9.49 -18.13 -3.68
CA PHE A 51 10.78 -17.46 -3.43
C PHE A 51 11.64 -17.14 -4.67
N GLY A 52 11.07 -17.15 -5.88
CA GLY A 52 11.72 -16.60 -7.08
C GLY A 52 11.52 -15.09 -7.25
N ALA A 53 12.19 -14.47 -8.22
CA ALA A 53 12.09 -13.01 -8.47
C ALA A 53 10.66 -12.55 -8.77
N GLN A 54 9.88 -13.36 -9.51
CA GLN A 54 8.46 -13.08 -9.75
C GLN A 54 7.64 -13.13 -8.46
N TRP A 55 7.99 -14.02 -7.53
CA TRP A 55 7.29 -14.13 -6.25
C TRP A 55 7.58 -12.90 -5.37
N GLU A 56 8.84 -12.46 -5.30
CA GLU A 56 9.20 -11.26 -4.54
C GLU A 56 8.52 -10.01 -5.12
N LEU A 57 8.60 -9.80 -6.44
CA LEU A 57 7.89 -8.70 -7.11
C LEU A 57 6.39 -8.72 -6.82
N ALA A 58 5.76 -9.89 -6.87
CA ALA A 58 4.35 -10.05 -6.59
C ALA A 58 4.02 -9.81 -5.11
N HIS A 59 4.88 -10.24 -4.18
CA HIS A 59 4.68 -10.06 -2.74
C HIS A 59 4.87 -8.60 -2.30
N ASP A 60 5.89 -7.93 -2.81
CA ASP A 60 6.13 -6.50 -2.60
C ASP A 60 5.00 -5.66 -3.23
N GLY A 61 4.61 -6.02 -4.46
CA GLY A 61 3.46 -5.42 -5.12
C GLY A 61 2.18 -5.60 -4.30
N LEU A 62 1.91 -6.81 -3.80
CA LEU A 62 0.76 -7.10 -2.95
C LEU A 62 0.79 -6.27 -1.65
N ALA A 63 1.95 -6.13 -1.00
CA ALA A 63 2.09 -5.29 0.19
C ALA A 63 1.72 -3.82 -0.10
N VAL A 64 2.20 -3.26 -1.22
CA VAL A 64 1.84 -1.90 -1.67
C VAL A 64 0.33 -1.80 -1.96
N MET A 65 -0.24 -2.78 -2.66
CA MET A 65 -1.67 -2.83 -2.96
C MET A 65 -2.53 -2.86 -1.70
N LEU A 66 -2.16 -3.69 -0.72
CA LEU A 66 -2.87 -3.81 0.55
C LEU A 66 -2.80 -2.51 1.35
N LEU A 67 -1.61 -1.91 1.46
CA LEU A 67 -1.45 -0.61 2.11
C LEU A 67 -2.34 0.45 1.49
N LEU A 68 -2.31 0.56 0.16
CA LEU A 68 -3.13 1.52 -0.57
C LEU A 68 -4.61 1.26 -0.37
N PHE A 69 -5.03 -0.01 -0.47
CA PHE A 69 -6.42 -0.42 -0.25
C PHE A 69 -6.91 -0.08 1.16
N GLY A 70 -6.14 -0.38 2.21
CA GLY A 70 -6.53 -0.06 3.58
C GLY A 70 -6.67 1.43 3.85
N VAL A 71 -5.80 2.26 3.24
CA VAL A 71 -5.93 3.72 3.31
C VAL A 71 -7.23 4.18 2.64
N VAL A 72 -7.49 3.77 1.40
CA VAL A 72 -8.68 4.23 0.66
C VAL A 72 -9.98 3.63 1.18
N TYR A 73 -9.95 2.43 1.77
CA TYR A 73 -11.12 1.77 2.34
C TYR A 73 -11.73 2.59 3.48
N ARG A 74 -10.91 3.19 4.34
CA ARG A 74 -11.40 4.08 5.41
C ARG A 74 -12.17 5.26 4.82
N TYR A 75 -11.67 5.86 3.74
CA TYR A 75 -12.37 6.97 3.06
C TYR A 75 -13.62 6.51 2.29
N ALA A 76 -13.63 5.28 1.77
CA ALA A 76 -14.77 4.71 1.07
C ALA A 76 -15.96 4.42 2.00
N VAL A 77 -15.68 3.90 3.21
CA VAL A 77 -16.70 3.53 4.21
C VAL A 77 -17.14 4.73 5.04
N ARG A 78 -16.35 5.81 5.07
CA ARG A 78 -16.71 7.03 5.80
C ARG A 78 -17.93 7.69 5.16
N GLU A 79 -18.90 8.03 5.99
CA GLU A 79 -20.01 8.90 5.60
C GLU A 79 -19.50 10.35 5.56
N ASP A 80 -18.93 10.75 4.42
CA ASP A 80 -18.66 12.16 4.10
C ASP A 80 -19.20 12.55 2.72
N ASP A 81 -19.44 13.85 2.51
CA ASP A 81 -19.94 14.41 1.25
C ASP A 81 -18.83 14.80 0.26
N ASN A 82 -17.59 14.35 0.49
CA ASN A 82 -16.47 14.71 -0.37
C ASN A 82 -16.21 13.61 -1.41
N ASP A 83 -16.93 13.69 -2.53
CA ASP A 83 -16.83 12.73 -3.63
C ASP A 83 -15.40 12.57 -4.16
N MET A 84 -14.55 13.60 -4.08
CA MET A 84 -13.16 13.54 -4.54
C MET A 84 -12.32 12.55 -3.72
N LEU A 85 -12.59 12.40 -2.41
CA LEU A 85 -11.91 11.40 -1.58
C LEU A 85 -12.35 9.98 -1.93
N LYS A 86 -13.62 9.79 -2.31
CA LYS A 86 -14.17 8.50 -2.74
C LYS A 86 -13.67 8.06 -4.12
N GLN A 87 -13.43 9.00 -5.03
CA GLN A 87 -12.79 8.70 -6.33
C GLN A 87 -11.38 8.09 -6.19
N GLY A 88 -10.71 8.31 -5.05
CA GLY A 88 -9.44 7.66 -4.73
C GLY A 88 -9.49 6.13 -4.77
N VAL A 89 -10.66 5.52 -4.53
CA VAL A 89 -10.86 4.06 -4.64
C VAL A 89 -10.68 3.57 -6.06
N VAL A 90 -11.18 4.30 -7.05
CA VAL A 90 -11.05 3.96 -8.48
C VAL A 90 -9.58 4.08 -8.91
N GLY A 91 -8.89 5.14 -8.46
CA GLY A 91 -7.47 5.32 -8.69
C GLY A 91 -6.64 4.19 -8.07
N ALA A 92 -6.96 3.81 -6.82
CA ALA A 92 -6.31 2.67 -6.16
C ALA A 92 -6.53 1.37 -6.95
N PHE A 93 -7.74 1.09 -7.41
CA PHE A 93 -8.02 -0.08 -8.24
C PHE A 93 -7.20 -0.12 -9.53
N ALA A 94 -7.08 1.02 -10.23
CA ALA A 94 -6.26 1.10 -11.45
C ALA A 94 -4.78 0.82 -11.16
N VAL A 95 -4.24 1.39 -10.07
CA VAL A 95 -2.86 1.16 -9.63
C VAL A 95 -2.63 -0.29 -9.26
N THR A 96 -3.50 -0.88 -8.42
CA THR A 96 -3.35 -2.28 -8.01
C THR A 96 -3.48 -3.23 -9.20
N ARG A 97 -4.37 -2.93 -10.16
CA ARG A 97 -4.49 -3.70 -11.40
C ARG A 97 -3.23 -3.62 -12.24
N ALA A 98 -2.66 -2.43 -12.43
CA ALA A 98 -1.44 -2.25 -13.19
C ALA A 98 -0.25 -2.98 -12.55
N LEU A 99 -0.08 -2.89 -11.22
CA LEU A 99 0.98 -3.63 -10.53
C LEU A 99 0.81 -5.15 -10.64
N ALA A 100 -0.43 -5.65 -10.65
CA ALA A 100 -0.70 -7.10 -10.77
C ALA A 100 -0.33 -7.68 -12.15
N GLU A 101 -0.15 -6.84 -13.17
CA GLU A 101 0.27 -7.26 -14.51
C GLU A 101 1.79 -7.29 -14.69
N LEU A 102 2.55 -6.74 -13.73
CA LEU A 102 4.01 -6.73 -13.81
C LEU A 102 4.60 -8.14 -13.76
N ARG A 103 5.61 -8.35 -14.60
CA ARG A 103 6.39 -9.58 -14.66
C ARG A 103 7.87 -9.26 -14.50
N ALA A 104 8.53 -9.96 -13.59
CA ALA A 104 9.96 -9.97 -13.45
C ALA A 104 10.59 -10.65 -14.67
N SER A 105 11.70 -10.09 -15.13
CA SER A 105 12.50 -10.71 -16.17
C SER A 105 13.18 -11.99 -15.64
N PRO A 106 13.48 -12.97 -16.50
CA PRO A 106 14.21 -14.18 -16.07
C PRO A 106 15.65 -13.89 -15.60
N GLU A 107 16.19 -12.71 -15.92
CA GLU A 107 17.51 -12.24 -15.48
C GLU A 107 17.50 -11.72 -14.03
N CYS A 108 16.32 -11.49 -13.45
CA CYS A 108 16.22 -10.92 -12.11
C CYS A 108 16.54 -11.95 -11.01
N THR A 109 17.28 -11.52 -9.99
CA THR A 109 17.50 -12.28 -8.76
C THR A 109 16.48 -11.90 -7.69
N ALA A 110 16.14 -12.86 -6.82
CA ALA A 110 15.29 -12.61 -5.66
C ALA A 110 16.09 -12.25 -4.40
N LEU A 111 15.52 -11.43 -3.51
CA LEU A 111 15.99 -11.04 -2.18
C LEU A 111 17.41 -10.41 -2.13
N PRO A 112 17.56 -9.09 -2.41
CA PRO A 112 16.55 -8.15 -2.90
C PRO A 112 16.33 -8.28 -4.42
N LEU A 113 15.14 -7.88 -4.88
CA LEU A 113 14.81 -7.86 -6.30
C LEU A 113 15.80 -6.99 -7.08
N SER A 114 16.65 -7.61 -7.89
CA SER A 114 17.67 -6.94 -8.69
C SER A 114 17.64 -7.46 -10.11
N CYS A 115 17.45 -6.55 -11.07
CA CYS A 115 17.27 -6.87 -12.49
C CYS A 115 18.37 -6.28 -13.38
N GLY A 116 19.48 -5.80 -12.80
CA GLY A 116 20.55 -5.13 -13.54
C GLY A 116 20.15 -3.77 -14.13
N SER A 117 20.99 -3.22 -15.01
CA SER A 117 20.75 -1.93 -15.68
C SER A 117 19.55 -2.03 -16.64
N PRO A 118 18.52 -1.19 -16.51
CA PRO A 118 17.31 -1.26 -17.35
C PRO A 118 17.53 -0.88 -18.82
N LEU A 119 18.71 -0.35 -19.17
CA LEU A 119 19.05 0.10 -20.52
C LEU A 119 20.17 -0.72 -21.20
N GLY A 120 20.71 -1.74 -20.53
CA GLY A 120 21.85 -2.51 -21.03
C GLY A 120 23.13 -1.67 -21.11
N ASP A 121 24.22 -2.15 -20.52
CA ASP A 121 25.53 -1.53 -20.76
C ASP A 121 25.95 -1.92 -22.20
N ALA A 122 25.75 -1.00 -23.14
CA ALA A 122 26.30 -1.09 -24.49
C ALA A 122 27.80 -0.78 -24.52
#